data_AF-A0A5E4K1Q9-F1
#
_entry.id   AF-A0A5E4K1Q9-F1
#
_cell.length_a   1.000
_cell.length_b   1.000
_cell.length_c   1.000
_cell.angle_alpha   90.00
_cell.angle_beta   90.00
_cell.angle_gamma   90.00
#
_symmetry.space_group_name_H-M   'P 1'
#
loop_
_entity.id
_entity.type
_entity.pdbx_description
1 polymer ?
#
loop_
_entity_poly.entity_id
_entity_poly.type
_entity_poly.pdbx_seq_one_letter_code
_entity_poly.pdbx_strand_id
1 'polypeptide(L)'
;MIILYNNQKEINSAYTEFPDFFMAKEELLAMGYRIISLEENAKLRMQEGKYSFVSKNGNWVKEGILYLPKEGKFLTKKSPILTASKEEVRADEFYLTEEQRESALEDSFRLSDENFSILTKNFGKDDLAIYLFGNSAQDYGDFLKESGINKMEIWTTEMKTKPFVRQLWFDKLGVLNGLGKGPHDAYITRGILRNLFSEQ
;
A
#
# COMPACT_ATOMS: atom_id res chain seq x y z
N MET A 1 -3.24 -5.49 19.84
CA MET A 1 -4.05 -6.73 19.86
C MET A 1 -4.07 -7.24 18.45
N ILE A 2 -3.38 -8.35 18.20
CA ILE A 2 -3.35 -8.95 16.87
C ILE A 2 -4.53 -9.91 16.70
N ILE A 3 -5.28 -9.72 15.61
CA ILE A 3 -6.42 -10.55 15.25
C ILE A 3 -5.96 -11.48 14.12
N LEU A 4 -5.92 -12.77 14.43
CA LEU A 4 -5.53 -13.81 13.49
C LEU A 4 -6.69 -14.13 12.54
N TYR A 5 -6.42 -14.08 11.23
CA TYR A 5 -7.35 -14.55 10.21
C TYR A 5 -6.83 -15.87 9.65
N ASN A 6 -7.23 -16.97 10.31
CA ASN A 6 -6.91 -18.31 9.84
C ASN A 6 -8.06 -18.81 8.95
N ASN A 7 -8.06 -18.39 7.69
CA ASN A 7 -8.94 -18.99 6.69
C ASN A 7 -8.20 -20.17 6.07
N GLN A 8 -8.89 -21.27 5.74
CA GLN A 8 -8.36 -22.39 4.95
C GLN A 8 -7.98 -22.00 3.50
N LYS A 9 -7.69 -20.71 3.26
CA LYS A 9 -7.42 -20.08 1.96
C LYS A 9 -5.94 -19.68 1.88
N GLU A 10 -5.47 -19.40 0.66
CA GLU A 10 -4.03 -19.28 0.29
C GLU A 10 -3.20 -18.25 1.08
N ILE A 11 -3.82 -17.26 1.73
CA ILE A 11 -3.11 -16.19 2.44
C ILE A 11 -3.41 -16.24 3.95
N ASN A 12 -2.43 -16.66 4.74
CA ASN A 12 -2.49 -16.54 6.20
C ASN A 12 -2.10 -15.12 6.64
N SER A 13 -3.08 -14.32 7.06
CA SER A 13 -2.88 -12.92 7.43
C SER A 13 -3.26 -12.63 8.88
N ALA A 14 -2.60 -11.64 9.44
CA ALA A 14 -2.92 -11.06 10.73
C ALA A 14 -2.97 -9.54 10.59
N TYR A 15 -3.71 -8.85 11.45
CA TYR A 15 -3.67 -7.40 11.48
C TYR A 15 -3.65 -6.87 12.90
N THR A 16 -3.18 -5.63 13.02
CA THR A 16 -3.19 -4.85 14.24
C THR A 16 -3.90 -3.52 13.98
N GLU A 17 -4.45 -2.95 15.04
CA GLU A 17 -5.25 -1.71 15.03
C GLU A 17 -4.49 -0.53 15.65
N PHE A 18 -3.15 -0.57 15.64
CA PHE A 18 -2.35 0.52 16.17
C PHE A 18 -2.51 1.79 15.31
N PRO A 19 -2.70 2.97 15.94
CA PRO A 19 -2.84 4.23 15.23
C PRO A 19 -1.57 4.66 14.47
N ASP A 20 -0.44 4.08 14.86
CA ASP A 20 0.89 4.40 14.37
C ASP A 20 1.44 3.26 13.54
N PHE A 21 1.84 3.55 12.30
CA PHE A 21 2.38 2.56 11.38
C PHE A 21 3.64 1.86 11.91
N PHE A 22 4.52 2.58 12.62
CA PHE A 22 5.78 2.00 13.12
C PHE A 22 5.51 0.99 14.23
N MET A 23 4.64 1.33 15.19
CA MET A 23 4.21 0.39 16.23
C MET A 23 3.55 -0.85 15.63
N ALA A 24 2.69 -0.64 14.63
CA ALA A 24 2.01 -1.72 13.94
C ALA A 24 2.99 -2.65 13.20
N LYS A 25 3.99 -2.06 12.53
CA LYS A 25 5.06 -2.77 11.83
C LYS A 25 5.90 -3.59 12.81
N GLU A 26 6.33 -3.01 13.93
CA GLU A 26 7.12 -3.69 14.95
C GLU A 26 6.38 -4.88 15.57
N GLU A 27 5.09 -4.72 15.92
CA GLU A 27 4.28 -5.81 16.49
C GLU A 27 4.15 -6.99 15.51
N LEU A 28 3.88 -6.70 14.24
CA LEU A 28 3.78 -7.73 13.19
C LEU A 28 5.13 -8.45 12.96
N LEU A 29 6.22 -7.70 12.88
CA LEU A 29 7.57 -8.26 12.70
C LEU A 29 7.97 -9.15 13.88
N ALA A 30 7.69 -8.72 15.12
CA ALA A 30 7.97 -9.50 16.32
C ALA A 30 7.21 -10.85 16.35
N MET A 31 6.09 -10.94 15.63
CA MET A 31 5.29 -12.16 15.48
C MET A 31 5.61 -12.97 14.21
N GLY A 32 6.67 -12.61 13.48
CA GLY A 32 7.09 -13.32 12.26
C GLY A 32 6.25 -13.00 11.02
N TYR A 33 5.45 -11.94 11.07
CA TYR A 33 4.73 -11.42 9.90
C TYR A 33 5.57 -10.38 9.16
N ARG A 34 5.31 -10.20 7.87
CA ARG A 34 5.78 -9.05 7.09
C ARG A 34 4.60 -8.21 6.62
N ILE A 35 4.82 -6.92 6.40
CA ILE A 35 3.79 -6.02 5.86
C ILE A 35 3.35 -6.51 4.48
N ILE A 36 2.04 -6.48 4.27
CA ILE A 36 1.40 -6.92 3.01
C ILE A 36 1.65 -5.93 1.87
N SER A 37 1.77 -6.42 0.64
CA SER A 37 1.78 -5.58 -0.57
C SER A 37 0.38 -5.16 -1.03
N LEU A 38 0.31 -4.20 -1.95
CA LEU A 38 -0.93 -3.88 -2.66
C LEU A 38 -1.53 -5.09 -3.37
N GLU A 39 -0.73 -5.83 -4.13
CA GLU A 39 -1.17 -7.02 -4.85
C GLU A 39 -1.74 -8.09 -3.89
N GLU A 40 -1.05 -8.33 -2.77
CA GLU A 40 -1.48 -9.31 -1.78
C GLU A 40 -2.76 -8.89 -1.07
N ASN A 41 -2.88 -7.59 -0.75
CA ASN A 41 -4.09 -7.06 -0.14
C ASN A 41 -5.27 -7.09 -1.13
N ALA A 42 -5.03 -6.84 -2.42
CA ALA A 42 -6.03 -7.00 -3.47
C ALA A 42 -6.50 -8.46 -3.58
N LYS A 43 -5.58 -9.43 -3.61
CA LYS A 43 -5.92 -10.87 -3.57
C LYS A 43 -6.77 -11.22 -2.36
N LEU A 44 -6.39 -10.74 -1.17
CA LEU A 44 -7.14 -11.00 0.05
C LEU A 44 -8.55 -10.41 -0.01
N ARG A 45 -8.71 -9.20 -0.56
CA ARG A 45 -10.03 -8.57 -0.77
C ARG A 45 -10.92 -9.37 -1.72
N MET A 46 -10.35 -9.89 -2.81
CA MET A 46 -11.06 -10.77 -3.74
C MET A 46 -11.48 -12.08 -3.06
N GLN A 47 -10.56 -12.70 -2.31
CA GLN A 47 -10.79 -13.97 -1.61
C GLN A 47 -11.86 -13.87 -0.50
N GLU A 48 -11.89 -12.76 0.24
CA GLU A 48 -12.84 -12.50 1.32
C GLU A 48 -14.15 -11.86 0.83
N GLY A 49 -14.13 -11.26 -0.36
CA GLY A 49 -15.26 -10.60 -0.99
C GLY A 49 -15.47 -9.14 -0.55
N LYS A 50 -16.31 -8.42 -1.28
CA LYS A 50 -16.52 -6.97 -1.15
C LYS A 50 -17.13 -6.51 0.18
N TYR A 51 -17.82 -7.40 0.89
CA TYR A 51 -18.46 -7.09 2.17
C TYR A 51 -17.62 -7.46 3.40
N SER A 52 -16.45 -8.04 3.19
CA SER A 52 -15.54 -8.46 4.25
C SER A 52 -14.91 -7.29 4.99
N PHE A 53 -14.33 -7.59 6.16
CA PHE A 53 -13.58 -6.62 6.96
C PHE A 53 -12.39 -6.03 6.19
N VAL A 54 -11.65 -6.85 5.42
CA VAL A 54 -10.49 -6.39 4.64
C VAL A 54 -10.87 -5.46 3.47
N SER A 55 -12.07 -5.62 2.90
CA SER A 55 -12.57 -4.77 1.82
C SER A 55 -13.16 -3.45 2.34
N LYS A 56 -13.72 -3.46 3.55
CA LYS A 56 -14.36 -2.29 4.17
C LYS A 56 -13.38 -1.35 4.85
N ASN A 57 -12.25 -1.86 5.32
CA ASN A 57 -11.27 -1.07 6.05
C ASN A 57 -10.01 -0.90 5.23
N GLY A 58 -9.43 0.31 5.34
CA GLY A 58 -8.14 0.58 4.74
C GLY A 58 -7.01 -0.14 5.44
N ASN A 59 -5.84 -0.16 4.81
CA ASN A 59 -4.67 -0.85 5.34
C ASN A 59 -3.37 -0.19 4.85
N TRP A 60 -2.41 -0.04 5.74
CA TRP A 60 -1.04 0.30 5.35
C TRP A 60 -0.40 -0.86 4.59
N VAL A 61 0.09 -0.58 3.39
CA VAL A 61 0.78 -1.55 2.52
C VAL A 61 2.26 -1.26 2.44
N LYS A 62 3.08 -2.17 1.92
CA LYS A 62 4.53 -2.00 1.85
C LYS A 62 4.97 -0.89 0.88
N GLU A 63 4.18 -0.61 -0.16
CA GLU A 63 4.47 0.41 -1.17
C GLU A 63 4.39 1.83 -0.59
N GLY A 64 5.11 2.77 -1.19
CA GLY A 64 5.11 4.18 -0.81
C GLY A 64 4.96 5.13 -1.99
N ILE A 65 4.69 6.41 -1.71
CA ILE A 65 4.74 7.47 -2.71
C ILE A 65 5.93 8.38 -2.43
N LEU A 66 6.84 8.47 -3.40
CA LEU A 66 7.95 9.39 -3.46
C LEU A 66 7.48 10.72 -4.03
N TYR A 67 7.94 11.80 -3.40
CA TYR A 67 7.70 13.18 -3.81
C TYR A 67 9.08 13.81 -4.03
N LEU A 68 9.48 13.93 -5.30
CA LEU A 68 10.79 14.42 -5.72
C LEU A 68 10.64 15.82 -6.34
N PRO A 69 11.01 16.91 -5.64
CA PRO A 69 10.89 18.26 -6.14
C PRO A 69 11.57 18.40 -7.51
N LYS A 70 10.86 18.99 -8.50
CA LYS A 70 11.27 19.14 -9.91
C LYS A 70 11.20 17.88 -10.78
N GLU A 71 11.12 16.69 -10.20
CA GLU A 71 11.05 15.41 -10.94
C GLU A 71 9.63 14.86 -11.01
N GLY A 72 8.84 15.06 -9.95
CA GLY A 72 7.43 14.67 -9.87
C GLY A 72 7.15 13.70 -8.73
N LYS A 73 6.07 12.92 -8.90
CA LYS A 73 5.60 11.93 -7.92
C LYS A 73 5.80 10.52 -8.48
N PHE A 74 6.17 9.58 -7.61
CA PHE A 74 6.42 8.20 -8.03
C PHE A 74 5.83 7.23 -7.01
N LEU A 75 5.24 6.13 -7.45
CA LEU A 75 4.89 5.03 -6.57
C LEU A 75 6.01 4.00 -6.57
N THR A 76 6.53 3.64 -5.40
CA THR A 76 7.67 2.73 -5.26
C THR A 76 7.28 1.46 -4.51
N LYS A 77 7.81 0.32 -4.95
CA LYS A 77 7.78 -0.94 -4.21
C LYS A 77 8.95 -1.08 -3.22
N LYS A 78 9.99 -0.25 -3.35
CA LYS A 78 11.15 -0.14 -2.47
C LYS A 78 11.02 1.07 -1.53
N SER A 79 9.95 1.12 -0.75
CA SER A 79 9.64 2.28 0.10
C SER A 79 10.66 2.47 1.24
N PRO A 80 11.45 3.56 1.29
CA PRO A 80 12.46 3.77 2.33
C PRO A 80 11.88 3.90 3.75
N ILE A 81 10.60 4.23 3.88
CA ILE A 81 9.92 4.35 5.18
C ILE A 81 9.79 2.99 5.90
N LEU A 82 9.90 1.87 5.17
CA LEU A 82 9.85 0.53 5.76
C LEU A 82 11.07 0.24 6.65
N THR A 83 12.22 0.83 6.33
CA THR A 83 13.46 0.69 7.10
C THR A 83 13.70 1.85 8.07
N ALA A 84 12.93 2.93 7.96
CA ALA A 84 13.02 4.07 8.86
C ALA A 84 12.57 3.72 10.29
N SER A 85 13.18 4.40 11.26
CA SER A 85 12.70 4.52 12.64
C SER A 85 11.60 5.59 12.74
N LYS A 86 10.82 5.54 13.82
CA LYS A 86 9.75 6.51 14.06
C LYS A 86 10.28 7.93 14.23
N GLU A 87 11.45 8.08 14.84
CA GLU A 87 12.10 9.36 15.14
C GLU A 87 12.54 10.11 13.88
N GLU A 88 12.76 9.38 12.79
CA GLU A 88 13.14 9.95 11.50
C GLU A 88 11.95 10.49 10.70
N VAL A 89 10.73 10.06 11.04
CA VAL A 89 9.51 10.45 10.32
C VAL A 89 8.84 11.64 11.00
N ARG A 90 8.59 12.69 10.21
CA ARG A 90 8.02 13.95 10.70
C ARG A 90 6.73 14.24 9.97
N ALA A 91 5.62 14.34 10.70
CA ALA A 91 4.30 14.59 10.12
C ALA A 91 3.99 13.65 8.94
N ASP A 92 4.21 12.35 9.16
CA ASP A 92 3.99 11.26 8.19
C ASP A 92 4.93 11.27 6.97
N GLU A 93 5.97 12.10 7.00
CA GLU A 93 6.96 12.23 5.93
C GLU A 93 8.33 11.74 6.37
N PHE A 94 8.95 10.93 5.53
CA PHE A 94 10.34 10.55 5.67
C PHE A 94 11.17 11.24 4.59
N TYR A 95 12.02 12.18 5.01
CA TYR A 95 12.89 12.93 4.10
C TYR A 95 14.05 12.06 3.64
N LEU A 96 14.28 12.02 2.34
CA LEU A 96 15.20 11.06 1.72
C LEU A 96 16.63 11.60 1.67
N THR A 97 17.59 10.72 1.92
CA THR A 97 18.96 10.89 1.44
C THR A 97 19.04 10.61 -0.06
N GLU A 98 20.18 10.98 -0.68
CA GLU A 98 20.42 10.71 -2.10
C GLU A 98 20.38 9.22 -2.42
N GLU A 99 21.06 8.40 -1.60
CA GLU A 99 21.09 6.94 -1.74
C GLU A 99 19.69 6.34 -1.61
N GLN A 100 18.90 6.78 -0.62
CA GLN A 100 17.53 6.31 -0.43
C GLN A 100 16.63 6.71 -1.61
N ARG A 101 16.83 7.91 -2.17
CA ARG A 101 16.10 8.36 -3.37
C ARG A 101 16.42 7.45 -4.55
N GLU A 102 17.69 7.22 -4.83
CA GLU A 102 18.15 6.39 -5.96
C GLU A 102 17.62 4.96 -5.84
N SER A 103 17.80 4.33 -4.68
CA SER A 103 17.30 2.98 -4.43
C SER A 103 15.77 2.87 -4.58
N ALA A 104 15.03 3.87 -4.09
CA ALA A 104 13.58 3.87 -4.20
C ALA A 104 13.08 4.07 -5.64
N LEU A 105 13.86 4.74 -6.50
CA LEU A 105 13.53 4.96 -7.90
C LEU A 105 13.72 3.71 -8.79
N GLU A 106 14.59 2.77 -8.40
CA GLU A 106 14.89 1.55 -9.18
C GLU A 106 13.66 0.68 -9.48
N ASP A 107 12.69 0.65 -8.55
CA ASP A 107 11.42 -0.05 -8.70
C ASP A 107 10.29 0.93 -8.38
N SER A 108 10.14 1.90 -9.28
CA SER A 108 9.16 2.97 -9.18
C SER A 108 8.39 3.20 -10.48
N PHE A 109 7.19 3.74 -10.35
CA PHE A 109 6.34 4.15 -11.46
C PHE A 109 6.01 5.64 -11.32
N ARG A 110 6.31 6.42 -12.36
CA ARG A 110 6.03 7.87 -12.37
C ARG A 110 4.53 8.11 -12.46
N LEU A 111 4.00 8.91 -11.54
CA LEU A 111 2.60 9.30 -11.51
C LEU A 111 2.40 10.59 -12.31
N SER A 112 1.20 10.77 -12.89
CA SER A 112 0.83 12.05 -13.51
C SER A 112 0.61 13.14 -12.45
N ASP A 113 0.82 14.40 -12.84
CA ASP A 113 0.79 15.53 -11.91
C ASP A 113 -0.64 15.89 -11.41
N GLU A 114 -1.68 15.52 -12.14
CA GLU A 114 -3.09 15.77 -11.80
C GLU A 114 -3.73 14.59 -11.07
N ASN A 115 -4.80 14.84 -10.29
CA ASN A 115 -5.63 13.78 -9.69
C ASN A 115 -6.09 12.82 -10.80
N PHE A 116 -5.64 11.58 -10.73
CA PHE A 116 -5.89 10.64 -11.79
C PHE A 116 -6.48 9.34 -11.24
N SER A 117 -7.32 8.75 -12.08
CA SER A 117 -8.05 7.55 -11.76
C SER A 117 -7.84 6.53 -12.86
N ILE A 118 -7.69 5.27 -12.49
CA ILE A 118 -7.60 4.16 -13.42
C ILE A 118 -9.00 3.59 -13.62
N LEU A 119 -9.48 3.49 -14.85
CA LEU A 119 -10.76 2.84 -15.14
C LEU A 119 -10.66 1.35 -14.85
N THR A 120 -11.57 0.78 -14.07
CA THR A 120 -11.47 -0.64 -13.65
C THR A 120 -11.48 -1.62 -14.82
N LYS A 121 -12.22 -1.27 -15.89
CA LYS A 121 -12.22 -2.02 -17.16
C LYS A 121 -10.87 -2.07 -17.88
N ASN A 122 -9.90 -1.23 -17.49
CA ASN A 122 -8.59 -1.13 -18.14
C ASN A 122 -7.47 -1.73 -17.27
N PHE A 123 -7.74 -2.27 -16.08
CA PHE A 123 -6.67 -2.66 -15.15
C PHE A 123 -5.68 -3.67 -15.74
N GLY A 124 -6.11 -4.63 -16.56
CA GLY A 124 -5.20 -5.58 -17.21
C GLY A 124 -4.39 -5.01 -18.38
N LYS A 125 -4.57 -3.73 -18.72
CA LYS A 125 -3.89 -3.03 -19.83
C LYS A 125 -3.25 -1.70 -19.42
N ASP A 126 -3.55 -1.22 -18.22
CA ASP A 126 -3.05 0.03 -17.68
C ASP A 126 -1.74 -0.25 -16.94
N ASP A 127 -0.66 0.38 -17.39
CA ASP A 127 0.69 0.10 -16.88
C ASP A 127 0.81 0.35 -15.38
N LEU A 128 0.10 1.35 -14.84
CA LEU A 128 0.09 1.61 -13.41
C LEU A 128 -0.67 0.52 -12.66
N ALA A 129 -1.85 0.09 -13.13
CA ALA A 129 -2.57 -1.01 -12.49
C ALA A 129 -1.77 -2.32 -12.51
N ILE A 130 -1.10 -2.63 -13.62
CA ILE A 130 -0.19 -3.78 -13.75
C ILE A 130 0.98 -3.65 -12.78
N TYR A 131 1.56 -2.45 -12.68
CA TYR A 131 2.62 -2.19 -11.72
C TYR A 131 2.14 -2.40 -10.26
N LEU A 132 0.97 -1.91 -9.89
CA LEU A 132 0.41 -1.99 -8.53
C LEU A 132 0.01 -3.40 -8.12
N PHE A 133 -0.64 -4.13 -9.01
CA PHE A 133 -1.34 -5.39 -8.70
C PHE A 133 -0.74 -6.60 -9.41
N GLY A 134 0.34 -6.43 -10.18
CA GLY A 134 1.05 -7.50 -10.85
C GLY A 134 0.13 -8.35 -11.72
N ASN A 135 0.25 -9.66 -11.57
CA ASN A 135 -0.57 -10.63 -12.30
C ASN A 135 -2.06 -10.59 -11.91
N SER A 136 -2.41 -9.91 -10.81
CA SER A 136 -3.79 -9.80 -10.32
C SER A 136 -4.50 -8.54 -10.79
N ALA A 137 -3.86 -7.72 -11.63
CA ALA A 137 -4.43 -6.44 -12.04
C ALA A 137 -5.79 -6.59 -12.71
N GLN A 138 -5.90 -7.46 -13.72
CA GLN A 138 -7.17 -7.68 -14.42
C GLN A 138 -8.26 -8.20 -13.47
N ASP A 139 -7.97 -9.27 -12.72
CA ASP A 139 -8.92 -9.89 -11.79
C ASP A 139 -9.41 -8.88 -10.75
N TYR A 140 -8.52 -8.03 -10.23
CA TYR A 140 -8.89 -7.02 -9.26
C TYR A 140 -9.73 -5.90 -9.88
N GLY A 141 -9.45 -5.51 -11.13
CA GLY A 141 -10.30 -4.60 -11.88
C GLY A 141 -11.72 -5.14 -12.06
N ASP A 142 -11.85 -6.41 -12.40
CA ASP A 142 -13.15 -7.08 -12.55
C ASP A 142 -13.89 -7.17 -11.21
N PHE A 143 -13.21 -7.54 -10.12
CA PHE A 143 -13.76 -7.54 -8.77
C PHE A 143 -14.28 -6.15 -8.34
N LEU A 144 -13.55 -5.07 -8.63
CA LEU A 144 -14.00 -3.71 -8.34
C LEU A 144 -15.26 -3.38 -9.16
N LYS A 145 -15.27 -3.73 -10.44
CA LYS A 145 -16.43 -3.52 -11.33
C LYS A 145 -17.68 -4.27 -10.85
N GLU A 146 -17.55 -5.53 -10.46
CA GLU A 146 -18.63 -6.33 -9.83
C GLU A 146 -19.08 -5.77 -8.47
N SER A 147 -18.21 -4.99 -7.83
CA SER A 147 -18.50 -4.24 -6.61
C SER A 147 -19.15 -2.88 -6.88
N GLY A 148 -19.43 -2.53 -8.14
CA GLY A 148 -20.04 -1.26 -8.54
C GLY A 148 -19.05 -0.10 -8.64
N ILE A 149 -17.75 -0.38 -8.65
CA ILE A 149 -16.68 0.62 -8.71
C ILE A 149 -16.10 0.65 -10.13
N ASN A 150 -16.26 1.79 -10.80
CA ASN A 150 -15.88 1.93 -12.21
C ASN A 150 -14.48 2.52 -12.42
N LYS A 151 -13.90 3.09 -11.36
CA LYS A 151 -12.57 3.69 -11.37
C LYS A 151 -11.91 3.54 -10.00
N MET A 152 -10.60 3.41 -9.98
CA MET A 152 -9.79 3.55 -8.78
C MET A 152 -9.17 4.93 -8.73
N GLU A 153 -9.36 5.65 -7.62
CA GLU A 153 -8.82 6.98 -7.41
C GLU A 153 -7.48 6.90 -6.67
N ILE A 154 -6.50 7.70 -7.11
CA ILE A 154 -5.19 7.81 -6.49
C ILE A 154 -5.02 9.23 -5.97
N TRP A 155 -5.03 9.36 -4.65
CA TRP A 155 -4.90 10.64 -3.96
C TRP A 155 -3.45 10.86 -3.57
N THR A 156 -2.89 12.01 -3.96
CA THR A 156 -1.52 12.40 -3.64
C THR A 156 -1.49 13.76 -2.97
N THR A 157 -0.43 14.07 -2.23
CA THR A 157 -0.27 15.37 -1.58
C THR A 157 0.48 16.37 -2.48
N GLU A 158 0.56 17.61 -1.99
CA GLU A 158 1.32 18.67 -2.64
C GLU A 158 2.83 18.43 -2.52
N MET A 159 3.56 18.93 -3.52
CA MET A 159 5.02 18.85 -3.53
C MET A 159 5.62 19.81 -2.49
N LYS A 160 6.73 19.41 -1.87
CA LYS A 160 7.52 20.24 -0.95
C LYS A 160 8.84 20.64 -1.58
N THR A 161 9.68 21.34 -0.81
CA THR A 161 11.02 21.79 -1.25
C THR A 161 12.09 20.70 -1.14
N LYS A 162 11.90 19.69 -0.30
CA LYS A 162 12.82 18.57 -0.11
C LYS A 162 12.20 17.25 -0.57
N PRO A 163 12.98 16.31 -1.12
CA PRO A 163 12.51 14.95 -1.39
C PRO A 163 11.99 14.24 -0.14
N PHE A 164 10.84 13.61 -0.25
CA PHE A 164 10.26 12.81 0.84
C PHE A 164 9.45 11.62 0.31
N VAL A 165 9.22 10.64 1.19
CA VAL A 165 8.29 9.52 0.96
C VAL A 165 7.19 9.53 2.02
N ARG A 166 6.00 9.08 1.62
CA ARG A 166 4.91 8.71 2.55
C ARG A 166 4.53 7.26 2.36
N GLN A 167 4.17 6.59 3.46
CA GLN A 167 3.58 5.26 3.39
C GLN A 167 2.26 5.34 2.61
N LEU A 168 1.99 4.34 1.77
CA LEU A 168 0.74 4.27 1.03
C LEU A 168 -0.36 3.62 1.89
N TRP A 169 -1.51 4.29 1.96
CA TRP A 169 -2.73 3.76 2.56
C TRP A 169 -3.63 3.19 1.46
N PHE A 170 -3.82 1.87 1.46
CA PHE A 170 -4.82 1.24 0.61
C PHE A 170 -6.15 1.31 1.34
N ASP A 171 -6.89 2.39 1.09
CA ASP A 171 -8.15 2.71 1.75
C ASP A 171 -9.25 1.70 1.38
N LYS A 172 -10.52 2.06 1.46
CA LYS A 172 -11.62 1.25 0.90
C LYS A 172 -11.41 0.85 -0.57
N LEU A 173 -12.22 -0.09 -1.04
CA LEU A 173 -12.22 -0.53 -2.44
C LEU A 173 -12.22 0.67 -3.41
N GLY A 174 -11.30 0.63 -4.37
CA GLY A 174 -11.17 1.67 -5.40
C GLY A 174 -10.47 2.95 -4.95
N VAL A 175 -9.82 3.00 -3.79
CA VAL A 175 -9.13 4.21 -3.32
C VAL A 175 -7.71 3.89 -2.84
N LEU A 176 -6.72 4.58 -3.41
CA LEU A 176 -5.33 4.60 -2.96
C LEU A 176 -4.98 6.00 -2.46
N ASN A 177 -4.36 6.08 -1.29
CA ASN A 177 -4.17 7.35 -0.61
C ASN A 177 -2.71 7.52 -0.12
N GLY A 178 -2.00 8.49 -0.69
CA GLY A 178 -0.65 8.92 -0.30
C GLY A 178 -0.62 10.17 0.57
N LEU A 179 -1.74 10.58 1.17
CA LEU A 179 -1.84 11.79 1.99
C LEU A 179 -1.23 11.64 3.40
N GLY A 180 -0.65 10.49 3.75
CA GLY A 180 0.07 10.28 5.02
C GLY A 180 -0.83 9.95 6.21
N LYS A 181 -2.16 10.10 6.10
CA LYS A 181 -3.11 9.70 7.14
C LYS A 181 -4.12 8.69 6.60
N GLY A 182 -4.25 7.56 7.29
CA GLY A 182 -5.47 6.78 7.23
C GLY A 182 -6.65 7.65 7.70
N PRO A 183 -7.87 7.47 7.17
CA PRO A 183 -9.03 8.18 7.68
C PRO A 183 -9.18 7.92 9.19
N HIS A 184 -9.71 8.91 9.91
CA HIS A 184 -9.80 8.99 11.38
C HIS A 184 -10.45 7.78 12.09
N ASP A 185 -10.99 6.81 11.35
CA ASP A 185 -11.94 5.81 11.85
C ASP A 185 -11.33 4.39 12.00
N ALA A 186 -10.20 4.07 11.36
CA ALA A 186 -9.51 2.79 11.57
C ALA A 186 -8.05 2.82 11.07
N TYR A 187 -7.09 2.51 11.96
CA TYR A 187 -5.68 2.39 11.61
C TYR A 187 -5.28 0.93 11.59
N ILE A 188 -5.25 0.34 10.39
CA ILE A 188 -4.98 -1.08 10.23
C ILE A 188 -3.64 -1.25 9.52
N THR A 189 -2.79 -2.10 10.09
CA THR A 189 -1.67 -2.68 9.35
C THR A 189 -1.82 -4.18 9.38
N ARG A 190 -1.79 -4.75 8.18
CA ARG A 190 -1.93 -6.18 7.93
C ARG A 190 -0.59 -6.76 7.54
N GLY A 191 -0.26 -7.86 8.19
CA GLY A 191 0.86 -8.69 7.84
C GLY A 191 0.43 -10.03 7.27
N ILE A 192 1.30 -10.63 6.45
CA ILE A 192 1.24 -12.02 6.04
C ILE A 192 2.39 -12.77 6.71
N LEU A 193 2.13 -13.99 7.17
CA LEU A 193 3.15 -14.81 7.83
C LEU A 193 4.32 -15.01 6.87
N ARG A 194 5.56 -14.81 7.34
CA ARG A 194 6.73 -15.14 6.51
C ARG A 194 6.73 -16.65 6.29
N ASN A 195 6.55 -17.07 5.03
CA ASN A 195 6.84 -18.45 4.67
C ASN A 195 8.35 -18.63 4.83
N LEU A 196 8.76 -19.34 5.89
CA LEU A 196 10.17 -19.65 6.19
C LEU A 196 10.89 -20.44 5.08
N PHE A 197 10.19 -20.80 4.00
CA PHE A 197 10.64 -21.67 2.92
C PHE A 197 10.72 -20.99 1.54
N SER A 198 10.40 -19.69 1.40
CA SER A 198 10.38 -19.01 0.08
C SER A 198 11.46 -17.93 -0.11
N GLU A 199 12.42 -17.81 0.81
CA GLU A 199 13.59 -16.93 0.68
C GLU A 199 14.88 -17.76 0.57
N GLN A 200 14.93 -18.67 -0.41
CA GLN A 200 16.18 -19.30 -0.92
C GLN A 200 16.45 -18.84 -2.34
#